data_AF-A0A948XPU1-F1
#
_entry.id   AF-A0A948XPU1-F1
#
_cell.length_a   1.000
_cell.length_b   1.000
_cell.length_c   1.000
_cell.angle_alpha   90.00
_cell.angle_beta   90.00
_cell.angle_gamma   90.00
#
_symmetry.space_group_name_H-M   'P 1'
#
loop_
_entity.id
_entity.type
_entity.pdbx_description
1 polymer ?
#
loop_
_entity_poly.entity_id
_entity_poly.type
_entity_poly.pdbx_seq_one_letter_code
_entity_poly.pdbx_strand_id
1 'polypeptide(L)'
;MQYKKNILFSLLICCYVLVGLWPCESFAITAKDKYFEAEACYKILRNNSHKQKYRHNWLLCIEKFQAVYKHDPKGPWAAAGLYMSGELYGNLYKISLKGSDRKEAIDIFERIIKQFPKSRYNRKAVNAVRAFSLPLLPPVKKKIIKTHSLPQNNNLVTITGLRYWSNPSYTRIVIDADKDTTYNHRLLRKDPSIQKPKRLYVDLYNSKLGDGITKTIPINDDLLSDARAGQFTADMVRVVVDIKSFKTYKIFSLKNPFRIVIDVWGTETGEKPSKFETTKKDKQITTSALAKQLALGVNCIVIDPGHGGRDFGASGYLKGVYEKDVVLKIAKELAKKIREELRCEVFLTRNSDRYLTLEERTAIANTKNADLFISIHTNAARNRRAFGIETYFLNLATDDESILVAARENATSTKNISDLQTILSDLMQNAKINESSRLADYVQTALCSLLKKNDYGGINNKGVKQAPFYVLLGAQMPAILIETSFISNPKECKRLINAKYQEQLCEAIVNGIKKYIKETNPTAFLNNLKQKG
;
A
#
# COMPACT_ATOMS: atom_id res chain seq x y z
N MET A 1 -0.64 80.40 44.75
CA MET A 1 0.10 79.52 43.81
C MET A 1 -0.76 78.31 43.38
N GLN A 2 -2.04 78.54 43.05
CA GLN A 2 -3.07 77.47 42.97
C GLN A 2 -3.84 77.44 41.64
N TYR A 3 -3.51 78.33 40.69
CA TYR A 3 -4.23 78.46 39.41
C TYR A 3 -3.49 77.87 38.19
N LYS A 4 -2.26 77.36 38.37
CA LYS A 4 -1.46 76.79 37.26
C LYS A 4 -1.52 75.26 37.12
N LYS A 5 -2.15 74.54 38.05
CA LYS A 5 -2.23 73.06 38.00
C LYS A 5 -3.49 72.50 37.30
N ASN A 6 -4.53 73.30 37.08
CA ASN A 6 -5.78 72.80 36.48
C ASN A 6 -5.88 72.95 34.95
N ILE A 7 -4.99 73.72 34.30
CA ILE A 7 -5.01 73.88 32.83
C ILE A 7 -4.27 72.72 32.14
N LEU A 8 -3.25 72.14 32.79
CA LEU A 8 -2.51 71.01 32.21
C LEU A 8 -3.31 69.68 32.25
N PHE A 9 -4.26 69.55 33.18
CA PHE A 9 -5.09 68.35 33.29
C PHE A 9 -6.27 68.35 32.28
N SER A 10 -6.81 69.53 31.95
CA SER A 10 -7.88 69.64 30.94
C SER A 10 -7.40 69.50 29.49
N LEU A 11 -6.14 69.84 29.20
CA LEU A 11 -5.56 69.62 27.86
C LEU A 11 -5.17 68.16 27.59
N LEU A 12 -4.87 67.38 28.64
CA LEU A 12 -4.56 65.94 28.51
C LEU A 12 -5.82 65.06 28.39
N ILE A 13 -6.96 65.50 28.93
CA ILE A 13 -8.25 64.81 28.75
C ILE A 13 -8.85 65.11 27.36
N CYS A 14 -8.59 66.29 26.77
CA CYS A 14 -9.04 66.60 25.42
C CYS A 14 -8.27 65.81 24.33
N CYS A 15 -6.98 65.49 24.56
CA CYS A 15 -6.21 64.62 23.67
C CYS A 15 -6.59 63.13 23.79
N TYR A 16 -7.16 62.67 24.91
CA TYR A 16 -7.62 61.28 25.04
C TYR A 16 -9.05 61.03 24.53
N VAL A 17 -9.87 62.07 24.40
CA VAL A 17 -11.22 61.95 23.83
C VAL A 17 -11.23 62.15 22.30
N LEU A 18 -10.19 62.75 21.70
CA LEU A 18 -10.06 62.91 20.25
C LEU A 18 -9.38 61.74 19.51
N VAL A 19 -8.87 60.72 20.22
CA VAL A 19 -8.37 59.47 19.60
C VAL A 19 -9.46 58.39 19.50
N GLY A 20 -10.65 58.64 20.06
CA GLY A 20 -11.78 57.70 20.08
C GLY A 20 -12.75 57.77 18.90
N LEU A 21 -12.49 58.60 17.89
CA LEU A 21 -13.37 58.79 16.72
C LEU A 21 -12.59 58.81 15.40
N TRP A 22 -11.50 58.05 15.29
CA TRP A 22 -11.19 57.51 13.97
C TRP A 22 -12.11 56.32 13.74
N PRO A 23 -12.98 56.36 12.70
CA PRO A 23 -13.60 55.13 12.27
C PRO A 23 -12.44 54.19 11.98
N CYS A 24 -12.35 53.10 12.74
CA CYS A 24 -11.66 51.94 12.26
C CYS A 24 -12.45 51.57 11.01
N GLU A 25 -12.00 52.06 9.84
CA GLU A 25 -12.47 51.54 8.57
C GLU A 25 -12.10 50.07 8.63
N SER A 26 -13.06 49.23 9.02
CA SER A 26 -12.98 47.83 8.71
C SER A 26 -12.94 47.82 7.19
N PHE A 27 -11.74 47.69 6.60
CA PHE A 27 -11.60 47.56 5.17
C PHE A 27 -12.47 46.38 4.77
N ALA A 28 -13.62 46.67 4.15
CA ALA A 28 -14.53 45.64 3.71
C ALA A 28 -13.76 44.77 2.72
N ILE A 29 -13.64 43.47 3.03
CA ILE A 29 -12.90 42.51 2.19
C ILE A 29 -13.39 42.66 0.76
N THR A 30 -12.52 43.07 -0.15
CA THR A 30 -12.92 43.36 -1.53
C THR A 30 -12.99 42.07 -2.35
N ALA A 31 -13.63 42.13 -3.52
CA ALA A 31 -13.60 41.02 -4.48
C ALA A 31 -12.17 40.66 -4.93
N LYS A 32 -11.27 41.65 -4.96
CA LYS A 32 -9.84 41.47 -5.27
C LYS A 32 -9.15 40.62 -4.19
N ASP A 33 -9.43 40.89 -2.92
CA ASP A 33 -8.82 40.15 -1.80
C ASP A 33 -9.30 38.70 -1.78
N LYS A 34 -10.60 38.47 -2.02
CA LYS A 34 -11.15 37.11 -2.17
C LYS A 34 -10.52 36.35 -3.34
N TYR A 35 -10.18 37.04 -4.43
CA TYR A 35 -9.53 36.41 -5.57
C TYR A 35 -8.11 35.94 -5.22
N PHE A 36 -7.31 36.75 -4.52
CA PHE A 36 -5.97 36.36 -4.09
C PHE A 36 -5.99 35.25 -3.04
N GLU A 37 -6.98 35.22 -2.16
CA GLU A 37 -7.19 34.10 -1.23
C GLU A 37 -7.48 32.79 -1.99
N ALA A 38 -8.33 32.85 -3.03
CA ALA A 38 -8.62 31.72 -3.89
C ALA A 38 -7.37 31.26 -4.68
N GLU A 39 -6.55 32.19 -5.14
CA GLU A 39 -5.28 31.90 -5.83
C GLU A 39 -4.27 31.21 -4.89
N ALA A 40 -4.18 31.63 -3.62
CA ALA A 40 -3.35 30.97 -2.62
C ALA A 40 -3.81 29.51 -2.36
N CYS A 41 -5.12 29.27 -2.27
CA CYS A 41 -5.69 27.91 -2.21
C CYS A 41 -5.24 27.08 -3.41
N TYR A 42 -5.41 27.64 -4.61
CA TYR A 42 -5.05 26.93 -5.83
C TYR A 42 -3.55 26.68 -5.95
N LYS A 43 -2.69 27.61 -5.52
CA LYS A 43 -1.23 27.42 -5.50
C LYS A 43 -0.85 26.21 -4.63
N ILE A 44 -1.48 26.06 -3.46
CA ILE A 44 -1.28 24.91 -2.57
C ILE A 44 -1.75 23.62 -3.23
N LEU A 45 -2.91 23.64 -3.89
CA LEU A 45 -3.43 22.47 -4.62
C LEU A 45 -2.51 22.08 -5.79
N ARG A 46 -2.13 23.04 -6.64
CA ARG A 46 -1.30 22.85 -7.83
C ARG A 46 0.10 22.32 -7.51
N ASN A 47 0.65 22.69 -6.34
CA ASN A 47 1.98 22.24 -5.91
C ASN A 47 1.96 20.95 -5.09
N ASN A 48 0.78 20.41 -4.78
CA ASN A 48 0.62 19.20 -3.98
C ASN A 48 -0.13 18.13 -4.79
N SER A 49 0.64 17.27 -5.45
CA SER A 49 0.10 16.18 -6.29
C SER A 49 -0.80 15.21 -5.52
N HIS A 50 -0.60 15.05 -4.21
CA HIS A 50 -1.50 14.28 -3.34
C HIS A 50 -2.87 14.97 -3.19
N LYS A 51 -2.92 16.28 -2.91
CA LYS A 51 -4.18 17.03 -2.81
C LYS A 51 -4.97 17.03 -4.13
N GLN A 52 -4.27 17.04 -5.27
CA GLN A 52 -4.89 16.97 -6.61
C GLN A 52 -5.63 15.66 -6.89
N LYS A 53 -5.34 14.57 -6.16
CA LYS A 53 -6.07 13.31 -6.34
C LYS A 53 -7.49 13.37 -5.78
N TYR A 54 -7.76 14.26 -4.82
CA TYR A 54 -9.03 14.28 -4.11
C TYR A 54 -9.92 15.44 -4.55
N ARG A 55 -11.09 15.09 -5.08
CA ARG A 55 -12.13 16.01 -5.55
C ARG A 55 -12.44 17.15 -4.58
N HIS A 56 -12.50 16.89 -3.27
CA HIS A 56 -12.87 17.91 -2.28
C HIS A 56 -11.88 19.10 -2.29
N ASN A 57 -10.58 18.86 -2.52
CA ASN A 57 -9.60 19.95 -2.58
C ASN A 57 -9.78 20.85 -3.81
N TRP A 58 -10.19 20.28 -4.94
CA TRP A 58 -10.58 21.06 -6.12
C TRP A 58 -11.84 21.87 -5.84
N LEU A 59 -12.87 21.25 -5.26
CA LEU A 59 -14.11 21.91 -4.92
C LEU A 59 -13.91 23.07 -3.92
N LEU A 60 -13.01 22.91 -2.95
CA LEU A 60 -12.66 23.97 -2.00
C LEU A 60 -12.09 25.21 -2.70
N CYS A 61 -11.13 25.04 -3.63
CA CYS A 61 -10.59 26.20 -4.35
C CYS A 61 -11.58 26.76 -5.38
N ILE A 62 -12.39 25.90 -6.03
CA ILE A 62 -13.49 26.31 -6.91
C ILE A 62 -14.49 27.18 -6.16
N GLU A 63 -14.90 26.79 -4.96
CA GLU A 63 -15.84 27.53 -4.13
C GLU A 63 -15.31 28.92 -3.77
N LYS A 64 -14.02 29.01 -3.41
CA LYS A 64 -13.36 30.29 -3.14
C LYS A 64 -13.34 31.20 -4.38
N PHE A 65 -13.06 30.67 -5.57
CA PHE A 65 -13.13 31.45 -6.81
C PHE A 65 -14.56 31.87 -7.17
N GLN A 66 -15.57 31.03 -6.90
CA GLN A 66 -16.98 31.41 -7.09
C GLN A 66 -17.43 32.49 -6.10
N ALA A 67 -16.87 32.51 -4.89
CA ALA A 67 -17.16 33.55 -3.90
C ALA A 67 -16.75 34.96 -4.36
N VAL A 68 -15.75 35.08 -5.25
CA VAL A 68 -15.37 36.36 -5.88
C VAL A 68 -16.54 36.94 -6.69
N TYR A 69 -17.15 36.11 -7.54
CA TYR A 69 -18.31 36.51 -8.34
C TYR A 69 -19.54 36.76 -7.48
N LYS A 70 -19.80 35.92 -6.47
CA LYS A 70 -20.94 36.10 -5.56
C LYS A 70 -20.85 37.41 -4.78
N HIS A 71 -19.64 37.85 -4.44
CA HIS A 71 -19.41 39.04 -3.64
C HIS A 71 -19.59 40.34 -4.43
N ASP A 72 -19.07 40.41 -5.65
CA ASP A 72 -19.28 41.56 -6.54
C ASP A 72 -19.57 41.09 -7.98
N PRO A 73 -20.82 40.73 -8.31
CA PRO A 73 -21.18 40.13 -9.59
C PRO A 73 -20.98 41.04 -10.81
N LYS A 74 -20.87 42.36 -10.62
CA LYS A 74 -20.65 43.33 -11.72
C LYS A 74 -19.22 43.90 -11.70
N GLY A 75 -18.43 43.50 -10.70
CA GLY A 75 -17.10 44.01 -10.46
C GLY A 75 -16.04 43.57 -11.47
N PRO A 76 -14.89 44.27 -11.49
CA PRO A 76 -13.79 43.96 -12.40
C PRO A 76 -13.17 42.56 -12.18
N TRP A 77 -13.37 41.95 -11.00
CA TRP A 77 -12.83 40.63 -10.65
C TRP A 77 -13.80 39.47 -10.85
N ALA A 78 -15.10 39.74 -11.07
CA ALA A 78 -16.13 38.71 -11.23
C ALA A 78 -15.81 37.73 -12.37
N ALA A 79 -15.46 38.25 -13.54
CA ALA A 79 -15.10 37.43 -14.70
C ALA A 79 -13.83 36.60 -14.48
N ALA A 80 -12.86 37.11 -13.70
CA ALA A 80 -11.63 36.39 -13.37
C ALA A 80 -11.92 35.20 -12.43
N GLY A 81 -12.74 35.41 -11.39
CA GLY A 81 -13.16 34.36 -10.47
C GLY A 81 -13.93 33.25 -11.16
N LEU A 82 -14.91 33.60 -12.00
CA LEU A 82 -15.63 32.63 -12.83
C LEU A 82 -14.68 31.86 -13.76
N TYR A 83 -13.77 32.56 -14.44
CA TYR A 83 -12.86 31.91 -15.39
C TYR A 83 -11.99 30.84 -14.71
N MET A 84 -11.40 31.17 -13.55
CA MET A 84 -10.61 30.22 -12.77
C MET A 84 -11.46 29.06 -12.24
N SER A 85 -12.70 29.31 -11.83
CA SER A 85 -13.64 28.25 -11.43
C SER A 85 -13.92 27.26 -12.57
N GLY A 86 -14.15 27.76 -13.78
CA GLY A 86 -14.35 26.93 -14.98
C GLY A 86 -13.11 26.11 -15.35
N GLU A 87 -11.92 26.71 -15.31
CA GLU A 87 -10.65 26.02 -15.54
C GLU A 87 -10.43 24.87 -14.53
N LEU A 88 -10.72 25.13 -13.25
CA LEU A 88 -10.58 24.12 -12.20
C LEU A 88 -11.59 22.99 -12.33
N TYR A 89 -12.84 23.26 -12.72
CA TYR A 89 -13.78 22.21 -13.06
C TYR A 89 -13.34 21.41 -14.30
N GLY A 90 -12.77 22.07 -15.30
CA GLY A 90 -12.21 21.42 -16.49
C GLY A 90 -11.01 20.52 -16.17
N ASN A 91 -10.13 20.95 -15.26
CA ASN A 91 -9.00 20.15 -14.79
C ASN A 91 -9.45 19.01 -13.86
N LEU A 92 -10.42 19.29 -12.99
CA LEU A 92 -11.08 18.27 -12.18
C LEU A 92 -11.73 17.21 -13.07
N TYR A 93 -12.39 17.60 -14.17
CA TYR A 93 -12.96 16.67 -15.15
C TYR A 93 -11.90 15.76 -15.78
N LYS A 94 -10.71 16.27 -16.13
CA LYS A 94 -9.61 15.45 -16.67
C LYS A 94 -9.18 14.33 -15.70
N ILE A 95 -9.38 14.54 -14.40
CA ILE A 95 -8.99 13.61 -13.33
C ILE A 95 -10.18 12.73 -12.91
N SER A 96 -11.38 13.33 -12.79
CA SER A 96 -12.59 12.67 -12.29
C SER A 96 -13.36 11.93 -13.37
N LEU A 97 -13.19 12.35 -14.64
CA LEU A 97 -13.95 11.95 -15.83
C LEU A 97 -15.48 12.08 -15.67
N LYS A 98 -15.95 12.83 -14.67
CA LYS A 98 -17.38 13.04 -14.44
C LYS A 98 -17.92 14.08 -15.42
N GLY A 99 -18.86 13.66 -16.28
CA GLY A 99 -19.56 14.58 -17.18
C GLY A 99 -20.21 15.77 -16.48
N SER A 100 -20.57 15.64 -15.19
CA SER A 100 -21.06 16.76 -14.38
C SER A 100 -20.02 17.87 -14.22
N ASP A 101 -18.74 17.55 -14.03
CA ASP A 101 -17.68 18.56 -13.86
C ASP A 101 -17.40 19.28 -15.19
N ARG A 102 -17.44 18.54 -16.29
CA ARG A 102 -17.39 19.11 -17.64
C ARG A 102 -18.56 20.04 -17.88
N LYS A 103 -19.77 19.64 -17.47
CA LYS A 103 -20.98 20.46 -17.61
C LYS A 103 -20.90 21.74 -16.78
N GLU A 104 -20.43 21.66 -15.52
CA GLU A 104 -20.20 22.84 -14.67
C GLU A 104 -19.15 23.78 -15.27
N ALA A 105 -18.05 23.25 -15.83
CA ALA A 105 -17.05 24.07 -16.51
C ALA A 105 -17.67 24.85 -17.68
N ILE A 106 -18.44 24.16 -18.53
CA ILE A 106 -19.11 24.77 -19.69
C ILE A 106 -20.12 25.84 -19.24
N ASP A 107 -20.99 25.55 -18.28
CA ASP A 107 -21.99 26.53 -17.77
C ASP A 107 -21.31 27.80 -17.25
N ILE A 108 -20.22 27.66 -16.51
CA ILE A 108 -19.44 28.78 -15.99
C ILE A 108 -18.82 29.60 -17.13
N PHE A 109 -18.26 28.97 -18.16
CA PHE A 109 -17.70 29.70 -19.30
C PHE A 109 -18.79 30.38 -20.14
N GLU A 110 -19.94 29.73 -20.37
CA GLU A 110 -21.09 30.32 -21.06
C GLU A 110 -21.63 31.53 -20.31
N ARG A 111 -21.65 31.48 -18.97
CA ARG A 111 -22.00 32.63 -18.12
C ARG A 111 -21.06 33.82 -18.32
N ILE A 112 -19.76 33.58 -18.47
CA ILE A 112 -18.78 34.65 -18.77
C ILE A 112 -19.06 35.28 -20.14
N ILE A 113 -19.36 34.44 -21.14
CA ILE A 113 -19.65 34.90 -22.50
C ILE A 113 -20.88 35.81 -22.51
N LYS A 114 -21.94 35.41 -21.80
CA LYS A 114 -23.22 36.13 -21.75
C LYS A 114 -23.16 37.40 -20.88
N GLN A 115 -22.55 37.32 -19.70
CA GLN A 115 -22.61 38.40 -18.70
C GLN A 115 -21.44 39.38 -18.76
N PHE A 116 -20.30 38.99 -19.35
CA PHE A 116 -19.09 39.83 -19.42
C PHE A 116 -18.53 39.93 -20.85
N PRO A 117 -19.31 40.43 -21.83
CA PRO A 117 -18.89 40.50 -23.24
C PRO A 117 -17.63 41.33 -23.48
N LYS A 118 -17.40 42.38 -22.67
CA LYS A 118 -16.23 43.27 -22.77
C LYS A 118 -15.02 42.82 -21.94
N SER A 119 -15.12 41.70 -21.22
CA SER A 119 -14.02 41.22 -20.36
C SER A 119 -12.90 40.58 -21.17
N ARG A 120 -11.65 40.74 -20.72
CA ARG A 120 -10.48 40.04 -21.28
C ARG A 120 -10.59 38.51 -21.25
N TYR A 121 -11.49 37.97 -20.42
CA TYR A 121 -11.75 36.53 -20.31
C TYR A 121 -12.83 36.03 -21.28
N ASN A 122 -13.57 36.92 -21.96
CA ASN A 122 -14.63 36.52 -22.88
C ASN A 122 -14.11 35.61 -24.01
N ARG A 123 -13.08 36.06 -24.74
CA ARG A 123 -12.45 35.27 -25.81
C ARG A 123 -11.88 33.94 -25.31
N LYS A 124 -11.32 33.92 -24.10
CA LYS A 124 -10.79 32.70 -23.47
C LYS A 124 -11.93 31.73 -23.12
N ALA A 125 -13.04 32.23 -22.60
CA ALA A 125 -14.23 31.43 -22.28
C ALA A 125 -14.87 30.84 -23.54
N VAL A 126 -14.98 31.60 -24.65
CA VAL A 126 -15.46 31.07 -25.95
C VAL A 126 -14.61 29.88 -26.42
N ASN A 127 -13.27 30.01 -26.32
CA ASN A 127 -12.37 28.93 -26.68
C ASN A 127 -12.49 27.72 -25.75
N ALA A 128 -12.67 27.96 -24.45
CA ALA A 128 -12.86 26.90 -23.46
C ALA A 128 -14.17 26.13 -23.70
N VAL A 129 -15.30 26.81 -23.96
CA VAL A 129 -16.56 26.15 -24.34
C VAL A 129 -16.36 25.28 -25.57
N ARG A 130 -15.70 25.78 -26.63
CA ARG A 130 -15.42 24.95 -27.82
C ARG A 130 -14.58 23.72 -27.48
N ALA A 131 -13.53 23.89 -26.68
CA ALA A 131 -12.64 22.79 -26.27
C ALA A 131 -13.38 21.74 -25.42
N PHE A 132 -14.25 22.18 -24.50
CA PHE A 132 -14.99 21.28 -23.63
C PHE A 132 -16.28 20.76 -24.27
N SER A 133 -16.87 21.39 -25.28
CA SER A 133 -18.09 20.90 -25.95
C SER A 133 -17.83 19.83 -27.01
N LEU A 134 -16.59 19.69 -27.49
CA LEU A 134 -16.18 18.58 -28.34
C LEU A 134 -16.15 17.25 -27.53
N PRO A 135 -16.62 16.11 -28.09
CA PRO A 135 -16.39 14.81 -27.48
C PRO A 135 -14.88 14.59 -27.32
N LEU A 136 -14.44 14.13 -26.15
CA LEU A 136 -13.04 13.75 -25.97
C LEU A 136 -12.71 12.61 -26.93
N LEU A 137 -12.03 12.93 -28.03
CA LEU A 137 -11.40 11.90 -28.86
C LEU A 137 -10.33 11.19 -28.02
N PRO A 138 -10.21 9.85 -28.11
CA PRO A 138 -9.10 9.13 -27.50
C PRO A 138 -7.76 9.64 -28.05
N PRO A 139 -6.64 9.51 -27.30
CA PRO A 139 -5.35 10.05 -27.72
C PRO A 139 -4.90 9.45 -29.06
N VAL A 140 -4.67 10.31 -30.04
CA VAL A 140 -4.22 9.97 -31.39
C VAL A 140 -2.77 9.47 -31.35
N LYS A 141 -2.54 8.20 -31.70
CA LYS A 141 -1.25 7.72 -32.22
C LYS A 141 -1.04 8.32 -33.61
N LYS A 142 0.20 8.72 -33.92
CA LYS A 142 0.60 9.32 -35.21
C LYS A 142 0.10 8.50 -36.42
N LYS A 143 -0.61 9.22 -37.30
CA LYS A 143 -1.16 9.02 -38.66
C LYS A 143 -0.22 8.21 -39.62
N ILE A 144 -0.60 7.48 -40.68
CA ILE A 144 -1.68 7.50 -41.72
C ILE A 144 -1.75 6.04 -42.32
N ILE A 145 -2.85 5.37 -42.73
CA ILE A 145 -3.57 5.41 -44.04
C ILE A 145 -4.81 4.48 -44.05
N LYS A 146 -5.90 5.05 -44.59
CA LYS A 146 -7.12 4.56 -45.28
C LYS A 146 -7.87 3.30 -44.79
N THR A 147 -9.12 3.58 -44.38
CA THR A 147 -10.38 2.84 -44.56
C THR A 147 -10.30 1.44 -45.18
N HIS A 148 -10.37 0.42 -44.33
CA HIS A 148 -11.08 -0.82 -44.63
C HIS A 148 -11.85 -1.27 -43.38
N SER A 149 -13.08 -1.72 -43.62
CA SER A 149 -14.00 -2.51 -42.78
C SER A 149 -13.49 -3.01 -41.41
N LEU A 150 -14.35 -2.85 -40.39
CA LEU A 150 -14.26 -3.47 -39.06
C LEU A 150 -13.68 -4.89 -39.11
N PRO A 151 -12.51 -5.15 -38.51
CA PRO A 151 -12.15 -6.48 -38.09
C PRO A 151 -12.69 -6.69 -36.67
N GLN A 152 -13.66 -7.60 -36.54
CA GLN A 152 -13.89 -8.29 -35.27
C GLN A 152 -12.56 -8.93 -34.84
N ASN A 153 -11.90 -8.35 -33.83
CA ASN A 153 -10.99 -9.10 -32.98
C ASN A 153 -10.93 -8.45 -31.60
N ASN A 154 -11.97 -8.72 -30.81
CA ASN A 154 -12.21 -8.17 -29.50
C ASN A 154 -11.34 -8.90 -28.46
N ASN A 155 -10.06 -8.54 -28.33
CA ASN A 155 -9.20 -9.18 -27.34
C ASN A 155 -9.42 -8.56 -25.94
N LEU A 156 -10.62 -8.74 -25.37
CA LEU A 156 -10.98 -8.36 -24.00
C LEU A 156 -10.09 -9.10 -22.97
N VAL A 157 -9.85 -8.47 -21.82
CA VAL A 157 -9.19 -9.08 -20.65
C VAL A 157 -10.11 -10.11 -20.03
N THR A 158 -9.66 -11.34 -19.86
CA THR A 158 -10.44 -12.40 -19.24
C THR A 158 -10.19 -12.39 -17.74
N ILE A 159 -11.25 -12.24 -16.96
CA ILE A 159 -11.20 -12.46 -15.50
C ILE A 159 -11.31 -13.95 -15.25
N THR A 160 -10.27 -14.53 -14.68
CA THR A 160 -10.07 -15.98 -14.63
C THR A 160 -10.41 -16.59 -13.27
N GLY A 161 -10.45 -15.78 -12.21
CA GLY A 161 -10.71 -16.31 -10.88
C GLY A 161 -10.98 -15.25 -9.81
N LEU A 162 -11.66 -15.70 -8.75
CA LEU A 162 -11.76 -15.02 -7.47
C LEU A 162 -11.26 -15.96 -6.38
N ARG A 163 -10.39 -15.46 -5.50
CA ARG A 163 -9.84 -16.21 -4.35
C ARG A 163 -9.91 -15.36 -3.09
N TYR A 164 -9.94 -16.00 -1.92
CA TYR A 164 -9.87 -15.27 -0.66
C TYR A 164 -9.16 -16.04 0.46
N TRP A 165 -8.67 -15.28 1.45
CA TRP A 165 -8.15 -15.78 2.73
C TRP A 165 -8.70 -14.88 3.83
N SER A 166 -9.09 -15.47 4.96
CA SER A 166 -9.78 -14.73 6.00
C SER A 166 -9.44 -15.23 7.40
N ASN A 167 -9.41 -14.29 8.35
CA ASN A 167 -9.59 -14.51 9.77
C ASN A 167 -10.57 -13.43 10.32
N PRO A 168 -10.96 -13.48 11.61
CA PRO A 168 -11.93 -12.54 12.18
C PRO A 168 -11.60 -11.03 12.01
N SER A 169 -10.32 -10.66 11.92
CA SER A 169 -9.88 -9.27 11.85
C SER A 169 -9.32 -8.86 10.47
N TYR A 170 -9.20 -9.79 9.53
CA TYR A 170 -8.58 -9.55 8.23
C TYR A 170 -9.11 -10.48 7.14
N THR A 171 -9.45 -9.89 5.98
CA THR A 171 -9.81 -10.64 4.78
C THR A 171 -9.06 -10.10 3.57
N ARG A 172 -8.44 -11.00 2.80
CA ARG A 172 -7.87 -10.72 1.47
C ARG A 172 -8.73 -11.34 0.39
N ILE A 173 -9.10 -10.56 -0.62
CA ILE A 173 -9.69 -11.03 -1.87
C ILE A 173 -8.71 -10.78 -3.01
N VAL A 174 -8.56 -11.74 -3.91
CA VAL A 174 -7.74 -11.62 -5.12
C VAL A 174 -8.60 -11.88 -6.35
N ILE A 175 -8.52 -10.96 -7.30
CA ILE A 175 -9.14 -11.04 -8.63
C ILE A 175 -8.04 -11.39 -9.62
N ASP A 176 -8.12 -12.57 -10.23
CA ASP A 176 -7.15 -13.05 -11.22
C ASP A 176 -7.59 -12.64 -12.63
N ALA A 177 -6.64 -12.20 -13.46
CA ALA A 177 -6.89 -11.91 -14.88
C ALA A 177 -5.76 -12.45 -15.77
N ASP A 178 -6.08 -12.68 -17.05
CA ASP A 178 -5.14 -13.20 -18.04
C ASP A 178 -4.11 -12.15 -18.52
N LYS A 179 -4.45 -10.86 -18.44
CA LYS A 179 -3.57 -9.73 -18.79
C LYS A 179 -3.90 -8.47 -18.00
N ASP A 180 -2.95 -7.53 -18.02
CA ASP A 180 -3.08 -6.24 -17.35
C ASP A 180 -4.33 -5.49 -17.81
N THR A 181 -5.08 -4.95 -16.85
CA THR A 181 -6.20 -4.05 -17.13
C THR A 181 -6.26 -2.88 -16.13
N THR A 182 -6.88 -1.79 -16.57
CA THR A 182 -7.21 -0.68 -15.67
C THR A 182 -8.46 -1.03 -14.86
N TYR A 183 -8.51 -0.54 -13.64
CA TYR A 183 -9.67 -0.71 -12.78
C TYR A 183 -9.98 0.56 -12.00
N ASN A 184 -11.24 0.69 -11.60
CA ASN A 184 -11.69 1.69 -10.64
C ASN A 184 -12.43 1.00 -9.50
N HIS A 185 -12.53 1.64 -8.34
CA HIS A 185 -13.26 1.08 -7.21
C HIS A 185 -14.07 2.16 -6.49
N ARG A 186 -15.14 1.73 -5.81
CA ARG A 186 -15.95 2.65 -5.02
C ARG A 186 -16.59 1.92 -3.84
N LEU A 187 -16.51 2.59 -2.69
CA LEU A 187 -17.27 2.23 -1.51
C LEU A 187 -18.68 2.83 -1.59
N LEU A 188 -19.68 1.95 -1.57
CA LEU A 188 -21.09 2.29 -1.46
C LEU A 188 -21.52 2.20 0.00
N ARG A 189 -22.27 3.21 0.46
CA ARG A 189 -22.88 3.21 1.79
C ARG A 189 -23.98 2.14 1.84
N LYS A 190 -24.30 1.69 3.06
CA LYS A 190 -25.48 0.86 3.32
C LYS A 190 -26.72 1.63 2.84
N ASP A 191 -27.62 0.93 2.16
CA ASP A 191 -28.90 1.49 1.70
C ASP A 191 -30.05 0.65 2.28
N PRO A 192 -30.65 1.10 3.39
CA PRO A 192 -31.75 0.39 4.04
C PRO A 192 -33.01 0.31 3.18
N SER A 193 -33.24 1.26 2.26
CA SER A 193 -34.48 1.33 1.46
C SER A 193 -34.61 0.17 0.47
N ILE A 194 -33.48 -0.35 0.00
CA ILE A 194 -33.39 -1.49 -0.93
C ILE A 194 -32.70 -2.70 -0.28
N GLN A 195 -32.60 -2.71 1.06
CA GLN A 195 -31.99 -3.78 1.86
C GLN A 195 -30.58 -4.19 1.38
N LYS A 196 -29.77 -3.23 0.93
CA LYS A 196 -28.40 -3.51 0.46
C LYS A 196 -27.36 -3.16 1.53
N PRO A 197 -26.42 -4.08 1.83
CA PRO A 197 -25.36 -3.80 2.79
C PRO A 197 -24.40 -2.73 2.24
N LYS A 198 -23.44 -2.34 3.09
CA LYS A 198 -22.28 -1.57 2.64
C LYS A 198 -21.51 -2.44 1.63
N ARG A 199 -21.01 -1.84 0.54
CA ARG A 199 -20.42 -2.62 -0.56
C ARG A 199 -19.18 -1.93 -1.08
N LEU A 200 -18.17 -2.69 -1.43
CA LEU A 200 -17.03 -2.22 -2.21
C LEU A 200 -17.11 -2.89 -3.56
N TYR A 201 -17.17 -2.11 -4.64
CA TYR A 201 -17.05 -2.68 -5.99
C TYR A 201 -15.73 -2.26 -6.64
N VAL A 202 -15.25 -3.13 -7.53
CA VAL A 202 -14.11 -2.93 -8.41
C VAL A 202 -14.56 -3.20 -9.85
N ASP A 203 -14.45 -2.18 -10.69
CA ASP A 203 -14.76 -2.22 -12.11
C ASP A 203 -13.48 -2.43 -12.90
N LEU A 204 -13.39 -3.52 -13.66
CA LEU A 204 -12.27 -3.82 -14.53
C LEU A 204 -12.66 -3.47 -15.97
N TYR A 205 -11.98 -2.51 -16.58
CA TYR A 205 -12.31 -2.04 -17.93
C TYR A 205 -11.82 -3.02 -18.99
N ASN A 206 -12.41 -2.93 -20.20
CA ASN A 206 -12.06 -3.75 -21.35
C ASN A 206 -11.95 -5.26 -21.01
N SER A 207 -12.90 -5.77 -20.23
CA SER A 207 -12.83 -7.10 -19.64
C SER A 207 -14.12 -7.91 -19.82
N LYS A 208 -13.94 -9.24 -19.82
CA LYS A 208 -14.99 -10.25 -19.85
C LYS A 208 -14.79 -11.28 -18.74
N LEU A 209 -15.87 -11.89 -18.27
CA LEU A 209 -15.76 -13.07 -17.42
C LEU A 209 -15.21 -14.24 -18.23
N GLY A 210 -14.30 -15.00 -17.63
CA GLY A 210 -13.84 -16.27 -18.17
C GLY A 210 -14.93 -17.33 -18.11
N ASP A 211 -14.88 -18.26 -19.06
CA ASP A 211 -15.77 -19.41 -19.06
C ASP A 211 -15.47 -20.30 -17.85
N GLY A 212 -16.53 -20.74 -17.14
CA GLY A 212 -16.39 -21.60 -15.96
C GLY A 212 -15.88 -20.93 -14.69
N ILE A 213 -15.68 -19.61 -14.67
CA ILE A 213 -15.28 -18.90 -13.44
C ILE A 213 -16.32 -19.06 -12.33
N THR A 214 -15.87 -19.31 -11.11
CA THR A 214 -16.68 -19.17 -9.89
C THR A 214 -17.08 -17.70 -9.70
N LYS A 215 -18.31 -17.37 -10.11
CA LYS A 215 -18.83 -15.99 -10.09
C LYS A 215 -19.14 -15.47 -8.69
N THR A 216 -19.26 -16.33 -7.68
CA THR A 216 -19.58 -15.92 -6.32
C THR A 216 -18.83 -16.80 -5.34
N ILE A 217 -18.11 -16.18 -4.42
CA ILE A 217 -17.40 -16.84 -3.32
C ILE A 217 -18.07 -16.42 -2.00
N PRO A 218 -18.72 -17.36 -1.28
CA PRO A 218 -19.21 -17.08 0.07
C PRO A 218 -18.01 -16.96 1.00
N ILE A 219 -17.86 -15.80 1.64
CA ILE A 219 -16.75 -15.54 2.58
C ILE A 219 -17.22 -15.83 4.01
N ASN A 220 -18.40 -15.31 4.37
CA ASN A 220 -19.10 -15.55 5.63
C ASN A 220 -18.27 -15.32 6.90
N ASP A 221 -17.35 -14.37 6.90
CA ASP A 221 -16.57 -13.97 8.09
C ASP A 221 -17.19 -12.75 8.79
N ASP A 222 -16.53 -12.20 9.81
CA ASP A 222 -17.01 -11.04 10.59
C ASP A 222 -16.98 -9.71 9.80
N LEU A 223 -16.20 -9.66 8.72
CA LEU A 223 -15.98 -8.47 7.90
C LEU A 223 -16.89 -8.47 6.66
N LEU A 224 -17.02 -9.60 6.00
CA LEU A 224 -17.55 -9.76 4.65
C LEU A 224 -18.53 -10.94 4.56
N SER A 225 -19.58 -10.76 3.76
CA SER A 225 -20.54 -11.83 3.46
C SER A 225 -20.09 -12.65 2.26
N ASP A 226 -19.91 -12.00 1.11
CA ASP A 226 -19.54 -12.63 -0.15
C ASP A 226 -18.75 -11.66 -1.03
N ALA A 227 -18.04 -12.23 -2.01
CA ALA A 227 -17.56 -11.50 -3.16
C ALA A 227 -18.06 -12.14 -4.45
N ARG A 228 -18.48 -11.31 -5.41
CA ARG A 228 -19.11 -11.75 -6.65
C ARG A 228 -18.59 -11.00 -7.86
N ALA A 229 -18.31 -11.71 -8.95
CA ALA A 229 -17.95 -11.16 -10.25
C ALA A 229 -19.15 -11.26 -11.21
N GLY A 230 -19.49 -10.14 -11.84
CA GLY A 230 -20.54 -10.07 -12.84
C GLY A 230 -20.10 -9.29 -14.07
N GLN A 231 -20.56 -9.69 -15.25
CA GLN A 231 -20.43 -8.89 -16.47
C GLN A 231 -21.36 -7.67 -16.33
N PHE A 232 -20.81 -6.49 -16.09
CA PHE A 232 -21.57 -5.26 -15.85
C PHE A 232 -22.00 -4.58 -17.16
N THR A 233 -21.10 -4.55 -18.14
CA THR A 233 -21.36 -4.16 -19.55
C THR A 233 -20.66 -5.15 -20.47
N ALA A 234 -20.85 -5.05 -21.79
CA ALA A 234 -20.19 -5.93 -22.76
C ALA A 234 -18.65 -5.92 -22.68
N ASP A 235 -18.07 -4.86 -22.12
CA ASP A 235 -16.64 -4.60 -22.01
C ASP A 235 -16.16 -4.36 -20.56
N MET A 236 -16.98 -4.67 -19.55
CA MET A 236 -16.62 -4.44 -18.16
C MET A 236 -17.12 -5.56 -17.24
N VAL A 237 -16.20 -6.14 -16.48
CA VAL A 237 -16.49 -6.97 -15.32
C VAL A 237 -16.50 -6.11 -14.07
N ARG A 238 -17.54 -6.25 -13.24
CA ARG A 238 -17.61 -5.67 -11.90
C ARG A 238 -17.49 -6.79 -10.87
N VAL A 239 -16.53 -6.66 -9.97
CA VAL A 239 -16.46 -7.46 -8.75
C VAL A 239 -17.05 -6.65 -7.60
N VAL A 240 -17.98 -7.23 -6.84
CA VAL A 240 -18.62 -6.61 -5.68
C VAL A 240 -18.32 -7.44 -4.45
N VAL A 241 -17.86 -6.77 -3.38
CA VAL A 241 -17.66 -7.33 -2.06
C VAL A 241 -18.72 -6.76 -1.13
N ASP A 242 -19.55 -7.63 -0.55
CA ASP A 242 -20.57 -7.24 0.42
C ASP A 242 -19.97 -7.22 1.82
N ILE A 243 -20.04 -6.05 2.46
CA ILE A 243 -19.33 -5.73 3.69
C ILE A 243 -20.32 -5.71 4.86
N LYS A 244 -20.04 -6.52 5.88
CA LYS A 244 -20.67 -6.49 7.20
C LYS A 244 -20.05 -5.38 8.04
N SER A 245 -18.73 -5.41 8.20
CA SER A 245 -17.96 -4.47 9.02
C SER A 245 -16.54 -4.29 8.48
N PHE A 246 -15.93 -3.13 8.71
CA PHE A 246 -14.49 -2.91 8.51
C PHE A 246 -14.05 -1.59 9.13
N LYS A 247 -12.77 -1.50 9.48
CA LYS A 247 -12.05 -0.29 9.86
C LYS A 247 -11.48 0.43 8.64
N THR A 248 -10.71 -0.30 7.81
CA THR A 248 -10.13 0.23 6.56
C THR A 248 -9.98 -0.86 5.51
N TYR A 249 -9.73 -0.46 4.26
CA TYR A 249 -9.44 -1.37 3.15
C TYR A 249 -8.34 -0.80 2.26
N LYS A 250 -7.72 -1.65 1.46
CA LYS A 250 -6.70 -1.26 0.47
C LYS A 250 -6.82 -2.09 -0.78
N ILE A 251 -6.59 -1.47 -1.93
CA ILE A 251 -6.62 -2.15 -3.22
C ILE A 251 -5.37 -1.79 -4.00
N PHE A 252 -4.69 -2.80 -4.53
CA PHE A 252 -3.54 -2.64 -5.40
C PHE A 252 -3.50 -3.75 -6.44
N SER A 253 -2.63 -3.61 -7.44
CA SER A 253 -2.43 -4.64 -8.45
C SER A 253 -1.01 -5.17 -8.43
N LEU A 254 -0.86 -6.46 -8.73
CA LEU A 254 0.41 -7.12 -8.97
C LEU A 254 0.49 -7.46 -10.46
N LYS A 255 1.68 -7.33 -11.03
CA LYS A 255 1.95 -7.69 -12.42
C LYS A 255 2.62 -9.06 -12.49
N ASN A 256 2.39 -9.78 -13.59
CA ASN A 256 3.05 -11.04 -13.95
C ASN A 256 2.86 -12.21 -12.95
N PRO A 257 1.70 -12.88 -12.99
CA PRO A 257 0.50 -12.55 -13.76
C PRO A 257 -0.31 -11.43 -13.09
N PHE A 258 -1.19 -10.80 -13.86
CA PHE A 258 -1.97 -9.65 -13.37
C PHE A 258 -3.01 -10.08 -12.35
N ARG A 259 -2.99 -9.43 -11.19
CA ARG A 259 -3.95 -9.63 -10.10
C ARG A 259 -4.35 -8.30 -9.51
N ILE A 260 -5.59 -8.19 -9.05
CA ILE A 260 -6.01 -7.11 -8.15
C ILE A 260 -6.21 -7.72 -6.76
N VAL A 261 -5.52 -7.16 -5.76
CA VAL A 261 -5.60 -7.58 -4.36
C VAL A 261 -6.40 -6.55 -3.59
N ILE A 262 -7.39 -7.02 -2.83
CA ILE A 262 -8.22 -6.23 -1.92
C ILE A 262 -7.98 -6.74 -0.51
N ASP A 263 -7.37 -5.93 0.33
CA ASP A 263 -7.24 -6.18 1.76
C ASP A 263 -8.31 -5.42 2.52
N VAL A 264 -9.03 -6.09 3.41
CA VAL A 264 -10.06 -5.53 4.30
C VAL A 264 -9.67 -5.86 5.74
N TRP A 265 -9.70 -4.85 6.61
CA TRP A 265 -9.36 -5.00 8.02
C TRP A 265 -10.52 -4.61 8.92
N GLY A 266 -10.77 -5.41 9.93
CA GLY A 266 -11.72 -5.13 11.00
C GLY A 266 -11.19 -4.15 12.05
N THR A 267 -12.07 -3.76 12.97
CA THR A 267 -11.62 -3.30 14.28
C THR A 267 -11.15 -4.51 15.05
N GLU A 268 -10.00 -4.43 15.76
CA GLU A 268 -9.61 -5.48 16.69
C GLU A 268 -10.74 -5.68 17.70
N THR A 269 -11.51 -6.75 17.53
CA THR A 269 -12.34 -7.26 18.62
C THR A 269 -11.34 -7.71 19.67
N GLY A 270 -11.40 -7.14 20.87
CA GLY A 270 -10.50 -7.46 21.98
C GLY A 270 -10.52 -8.91 22.46
N GLU A 271 -11.12 -9.81 21.68
CA GLU A 271 -11.15 -11.25 21.88
C GLU A 271 -10.07 -11.88 20.99
N LYS A 272 -8.85 -11.96 21.52
CA LYS A 272 -8.01 -13.13 21.22
C LYS A 272 -8.88 -14.37 21.48
N PRO A 273 -8.85 -15.42 20.63
CA PRO A 273 -9.68 -16.59 20.84
C PRO A 273 -9.44 -17.12 22.25
N SER A 274 -10.46 -16.92 23.09
CA SER A 274 -10.44 -17.37 24.47
C SER A 274 -10.58 -18.87 24.45
N LYS A 275 -9.47 -19.52 24.79
CA LYS A 275 -9.38 -20.80 25.50
C LYS A 275 -9.87 -22.02 24.70
N PHE A 276 -8.92 -22.93 24.49
CA PHE A 276 -9.19 -24.36 24.50
C PHE A 276 -10.26 -24.69 25.55
N GLU A 277 -11.37 -25.29 25.13
CA GLU A 277 -12.20 -26.10 26.01
C GLU A 277 -11.33 -27.27 26.49
N THR A 278 -10.66 -27.08 27.61
CA THR A 278 -10.00 -28.17 28.32
C THR A 278 -11.06 -28.92 29.11
N THR A 279 -11.46 -30.06 28.57
CA THR A 279 -11.94 -31.17 29.38
C THR A 279 -10.93 -31.40 30.50
N LYS A 280 -11.35 -31.16 31.75
CA LYS A 280 -10.55 -31.33 32.96
C LYS A 280 -9.88 -32.71 32.98
N LYS A 281 -8.54 -32.74 33.01
CA LYS A 281 -7.73 -33.71 33.75
C LYS A 281 -6.31 -33.17 33.97
N ASP A 282 -5.83 -33.38 35.19
CA ASP A 282 -4.69 -32.73 35.83
C ASP A 282 -3.38 -32.72 35.03
N LYS A 283 -2.78 -31.53 34.93
CA LYS A 283 -1.33 -31.30 35.04
C LYS A 283 -1.10 -29.85 35.46
N GLN A 284 -0.49 -29.66 36.63
CA GLN A 284 -0.04 -28.37 37.14
C GLN A 284 0.93 -27.74 36.13
N ILE A 285 0.44 -26.82 35.30
CA ILE A 285 1.29 -25.92 34.51
C ILE A 285 1.74 -24.83 35.47
N THR A 286 3.05 -24.75 35.72
CA THR A 286 3.62 -23.75 36.62
C THR A 286 3.32 -22.34 36.09
N THR A 287 2.90 -21.43 36.96
CA THR A 287 2.68 -20.00 36.68
C THR A 287 3.90 -19.34 36.02
N SER A 288 5.10 -19.87 36.24
CA SER A 288 6.34 -19.49 35.58
C SER A 288 6.33 -19.74 34.06
N ALA A 289 5.77 -20.85 33.58
CA ALA A 289 5.71 -21.17 32.15
C ALA A 289 4.71 -20.24 31.41
N LEU A 290 3.57 -19.96 32.04
CA LEU A 290 2.56 -19.05 31.50
C LEU A 290 3.07 -17.60 31.49
N ALA A 291 3.79 -17.17 32.53
CA ALA A 291 4.45 -15.88 32.57
C ALA A 291 5.59 -15.78 31.53
N LYS A 292 6.33 -16.86 31.25
CA LYS A 292 7.35 -16.90 30.19
C LYS A 292 6.75 -16.76 28.79
N GLN A 293 5.60 -17.38 28.56
CA GLN A 293 4.87 -17.33 27.28
C GLN A 293 4.20 -15.98 27.05
N LEU A 294 3.75 -15.32 28.11
CA LEU A 294 3.25 -13.93 28.07
C LEU A 294 4.39 -12.91 27.96
N ALA A 295 5.59 -13.24 28.45
CA ALA A 295 6.76 -12.36 28.38
C ALA A 295 7.42 -12.33 27.00
N LEU A 296 7.39 -13.39 26.18
CA LEU A 296 8.21 -13.46 24.96
C LEU A 296 7.70 -12.64 23.76
N GLY A 297 6.44 -12.20 23.75
CA GLY A 297 5.86 -11.36 22.70
C GLY A 297 5.69 -12.01 21.31
N VAL A 298 6.47 -13.06 20.99
CA VAL A 298 6.42 -13.84 19.75
C VAL A 298 6.06 -15.29 20.08
N ASN A 299 4.90 -15.72 19.62
CA ASN A 299 4.35 -17.07 19.84
C ASN A 299 4.15 -17.84 18.54
N CYS A 300 3.78 -17.18 17.43
CA CYS A 300 3.52 -17.82 16.15
C CYS A 300 4.48 -17.27 15.07
N ILE A 301 5.24 -18.15 14.43
CA ILE A 301 6.15 -17.80 13.33
C ILE A 301 5.68 -18.52 12.07
N VAL A 302 5.52 -17.78 10.98
CA VAL A 302 5.28 -18.38 9.65
C VAL A 302 6.58 -18.31 8.87
N ILE A 303 7.03 -19.47 8.38
CA ILE A 303 8.17 -19.55 7.47
C ILE A 303 7.70 -19.94 6.08
N ASP A 304 8.22 -19.23 5.09
CA ASP A 304 7.83 -19.32 3.71
C ASP A 304 9.01 -19.87 2.89
N PRO A 305 8.99 -21.16 2.52
CA PRO A 305 9.95 -21.66 1.54
C PRO A 305 9.58 -21.10 0.16
N GLY A 306 10.47 -20.28 -0.42
CA GLY A 306 10.30 -19.64 -1.72
C GLY A 306 9.96 -20.62 -2.85
N HIS A 307 9.30 -20.13 -3.92
CA HIS A 307 8.94 -20.91 -5.11
C HIS A 307 8.08 -22.15 -4.83
N GLY A 308 8.09 -23.15 -5.72
CA GLY A 308 7.40 -24.44 -5.57
C GLY A 308 6.55 -24.82 -6.79
N GLY A 309 6.36 -26.13 -6.98
CA GLY A 309 5.65 -26.73 -8.09
C GLY A 309 6.29 -26.34 -9.42
N ARG A 310 5.51 -25.63 -10.26
CA ARG A 310 5.94 -25.15 -11.58
C ARG A 310 6.99 -24.03 -11.53
N ASP A 311 7.14 -23.35 -10.39
CA ASP A 311 8.17 -22.35 -10.18
C ASP A 311 9.36 -23.02 -9.49
N PHE A 312 10.46 -23.17 -10.23
CA PHE A 312 11.67 -23.85 -9.74
C PHE A 312 12.58 -22.92 -8.94
N GLY A 313 12.36 -21.60 -9.02
CA GLY A 313 13.35 -20.60 -8.61
C GLY A 313 14.64 -20.70 -9.42
N ALA A 314 15.74 -20.23 -8.85
CA ALA A 314 17.04 -20.30 -9.50
C ALA A 314 17.54 -21.75 -9.65
N SER A 315 18.12 -22.03 -10.82
CA SER A 315 18.89 -23.27 -11.04
C SER A 315 20.27 -23.15 -10.39
N GLY A 316 20.64 -24.17 -9.62
CA GLY A 316 21.94 -24.26 -8.99
C GLY A 316 23.07 -24.53 -9.96
N TYR A 317 24.30 -24.36 -9.48
CA TYR A 317 25.50 -24.72 -10.24
C TYR A 317 25.55 -26.21 -10.61
N LEU A 318 25.11 -27.07 -9.68
CA LEU A 318 25.02 -28.52 -9.89
C LEU A 318 23.72 -28.84 -10.63
N LYS A 319 23.82 -29.69 -11.66
CA LYS A 319 22.67 -30.10 -12.48
C LYS A 319 21.61 -30.78 -11.60
N GLY A 320 20.34 -30.38 -11.78
CA GLY A 320 19.20 -30.92 -11.03
C GLY A 320 19.02 -30.35 -9.62
N VAL A 321 19.85 -29.38 -9.21
CA VAL A 321 19.63 -28.63 -7.97
C VAL A 321 18.80 -27.40 -8.28
N TYR A 322 17.63 -27.31 -7.67
CA TYR A 322 16.73 -26.17 -7.80
C TYR A 322 16.50 -25.52 -6.45
N GLU A 323 16.36 -24.20 -6.46
CA GLU A 323 16.10 -23.40 -5.27
C GLU A 323 14.88 -23.91 -4.49
N LYS A 324 13.76 -24.19 -5.18
CA LYS A 324 12.52 -24.66 -4.54
C LYS A 324 12.71 -25.88 -3.62
N ASP A 325 13.66 -26.76 -3.94
CA ASP A 325 13.93 -27.99 -3.20
C ASP A 325 14.85 -27.72 -2.01
N VAL A 326 15.86 -26.88 -2.22
CA VAL A 326 16.81 -26.46 -1.18
C VAL A 326 16.09 -25.68 -0.09
N VAL A 327 15.30 -24.67 -0.46
CA VAL A 327 14.61 -23.81 0.51
C VAL A 327 13.53 -24.55 1.28
N LEU A 328 12.86 -25.54 0.66
CA LEU A 328 11.89 -26.39 1.36
C LEU A 328 12.57 -27.25 2.45
N LYS A 329 13.75 -27.79 2.17
CA LYS A 329 14.53 -28.58 3.15
C LYS A 329 14.98 -27.69 4.31
N ILE A 330 15.55 -26.53 4.01
CA ILE A 330 15.98 -25.54 5.02
C ILE A 330 14.78 -25.11 5.88
N ALA A 331 13.64 -24.77 5.27
CA ALA A 331 12.46 -24.32 5.99
C ALA A 331 11.88 -25.39 6.93
N LYS A 332 11.88 -26.67 6.53
CA LYS A 332 11.43 -27.77 7.39
C LYS A 332 12.34 -27.94 8.61
N GLU A 333 13.65 -27.91 8.41
CA GLU A 333 14.63 -28.01 9.49
C GLU A 333 14.56 -26.80 10.44
N LEU A 334 14.47 -25.59 9.88
CA LEU A 334 14.28 -24.36 10.65
C LEU A 334 13.00 -24.43 11.50
N ALA A 335 11.89 -24.89 10.92
CA ALA A 335 10.63 -25.03 11.64
C ALA A 335 10.71 -26.05 12.78
N LYS A 336 11.49 -27.13 12.62
CA LYS A 336 11.75 -28.08 13.70
C LYS A 336 12.52 -27.40 14.84
N LYS A 337 13.65 -26.76 14.54
CA LYS A 337 14.49 -26.09 15.54
C LYS A 337 13.77 -24.97 16.28
N ILE A 338 12.99 -24.14 15.59
CA ILE A 338 12.20 -23.08 16.25
C ILE A 338 11.20 -23.68 17.26
N ARG A 339 10.50 -24.76 16.90
CA ARG A 339 9.57 -25.44 17.83
C ARG A 339 10.29 -26.02 19.04
N GLU A 340 11.47 -26.59 18.85
CA GLU A 340 12.26 -27.22 19.91
C GLU A 340 12.91 -26.20 20.86
N GLU A 341 13.51 -25.14 20.30
CA GLU A 341 14.37 -24.21 21.04
C GLU A 341 13.64 -22.95 21.52
N LEU A 342 12.75 -22.40 20.70
CA LEU A 342 12.00 -21.17 21.02
C LEU A 342 10.62 -21.47 21.59
N ARG A 343 10.14 -22.72 21.44
CA ARG A 343 8.80 -23.15 21.86
C ARG A 343 7.66 -22.33 21.23
N CYS A 344 7.92 -21.77 20.05
CA CYS A 344 6.91 -21.09 19.23
C CYS A 344 6.10 -22.10 18.41
N GLU A 345 4.85 -21.75 18.14
CA GLU A 345 4.08 -22.38 17.07
C GLU A 345 4.67 -21.96 15.72
N VAL A 346 4.78 -22.92 14.79
CA VAL A 346 5.37 -22.66 13.47
C VAL A 346 4.51 -23.24 12.37
N PHE A 347 4.19 -22.41 11.39
CA PHE A 347 3.52 -22.82 10.16
C PHE A 347 4.44 -22.62 8.96
N LEU A 348 4.34 -23.52 7.99
CA LEU A 348 4.96 -23.35 6.68
C LEU A 348 3.89 -22.91 5.68
N THR A 349 4.19 -21.93 4.81
CA THR A 349 3.28 -21.58 3.71
C THR A 349 3.06 -22.80 2.79
N ARG A 350 4.11 -23.59 2.55
CA ARG A 350 4.06 -24.92 1.93
C ARG A 350 4.94 -25.93 2.67
N ASN A 351 4.44 -27.16 2.79
CA ASN A 351 5.19 -28.30 3.37
C ASN A 351 5.55 -29.38 2.31
N SER A 352 5.21 -29.14 1.05
CA SER A 352 5.40 -30.02 -0.11
C SER A 352 5.81 -29.19 -1.33
N ASP A 353 6.15 -29.87 -2.44
CA ASP A 353 6.46 -29.19 -3.71
C ASP A 353 5.18 -28.75 -4.42
N ARG A 354 4.59 -27.65 -3.94
CA ARG A 354 3.41 -27.02 -4.54
C ARG A 354 3.66 -25.55 -4.83
N TYR A 355 3.06 -25.07 -5.91
CA TYR A 355 3.08 -23.66 -6.26
C TYR A 355 2.15 -22.86 -5.34
N LEU A 356 2.62 -21.67 -4.92
CA LEU A 356 1.84 -20.66 -4.20
C LEU A 356 2.10 -19.31 -4.85
N THR A 357 1.06 -18.48 -4.97
CA THR A 357 1.25 -17.11 -5.46
C THR A 357 1.89 -16.23 -4.38
N LEU A 358 2.53 -15.13 -4.76
CA LEU A 358 3.28 -14.28 -3.82
C LEU A 358 2.34 -13.64 -2.78
N GLU A 359 1.15 -13.21 -3.21
CA GLU A 359 0.13 -12.65 -2.32
C GLU A 359 -0.54 -13.68 -1.40
N GLU A 360 -0.56 -14.96 -1.78
CA GLU A 360 -1.09 -16.05 -0.95
C GLU A 360 -0.19 -16.29 0.27
N ARG A 361 1.13 -16.13 0.13
CA ARG A 361 2.10 -16.39 1.21
C ARG A 361 1.90 -15.47 2.42
N THR A 362 1.76 -14.16 2.21
CA THR A 362 1.44 -13.22 3.30
C THR A 362 0.00 -13.35 3.79
N ALA A 363 -0.92 -13.76 2.92
CA ALA A 363 -2.30 -14.03 3.33
C ALA A 363 -2.39 -15.19 4.33
N ILE A 364 -1.62 -16.26 4.11
CA ILE A 364 -1.47 -17.37 5.07
C ILE A 364 -0.92 -16.84 6.40
N ALA A 365 0.13 -16.02 6.36
CA ALA A 365 0.75 -15.48 7.56
C ALA A 365 -0.20 -14.59 8.38
N ASN A 366 -0.91 -13.70 7.70
CA ASN A 366 -1.93 -12.84 8.31
C ASN A 366 -3.07 -13.67 8.89
N THR A 367 -3.57 -14.67 8.16
CA THR A 367 -4.66 -15.56 8.62
C THR A 367 -4.27 -16.30 9.90
N LYS A 368 -3.00 -16.68 10.05
CA LYS A 368 -2.47 -17.31 11.26
C LYS A 368 -2.17 -16.34 12.40
N ASN A 369 -2.39 -15.04 12.22
CA ASN A 369 -1.98 -14.00 13.17
C ASN A 369 -0.51 -14.16 13.57
N ALA A 370 0.36 -14.45 12.60
CA ALA A 370 1.76 -14.69 12.90
C ALA A 370 2.42 -13.43 13.49
N ASP A 371 3.30 -13.63 14.45
CA ASP A 371 4.10 -12.58 15.08
C ASP A 371 5.37 -12.28 14.27
N LEU A 372 5.84 -13.23 13.46
CA LEU A 372 6.95 -13.05 12.52
C LEU A 372 6.69 -13.80 11.20
N PHE A 373 7.15 -13.22 10.09
CA PHE A 373 7.16 -13.86 8.78
C PHE A 373 8.59 -13.96 8.23
N ILE A 374 9.03 -15.16 7.87
CA ILE A 374 10.41 -15.42 7.41
C ILE A 374 10.36 -16.15 6.07
N SER A 375 10.64 -15.46 4.97
CA SER A 375 10.77 -16.08 3.65
C SER A 375 12.21 -16.54 3.42
N ILE A 376 12.40 -17.77 2.93
CA ILE A 376 13.69 -18.41 2.71
C ILE A 376 13.91 -18.59 1.21
N HIS A 377 15.00 -18.00 0.72
CA HIS A 377 15.43 -18.00 -0.67
C HIS A 377 16.93 -18.31 -0.79
N THR A 378 17.38 -18.54 -2.03
CA THR A 378 18.79 -18.60 -2.40
C THR A 378 19.05 -17.71 -3.60
N ASN A 379 20.03 -16.81 -3.50
CA ASN A 379 20.28 -15.86 -4.57
C ASN A 379 20.89 -16.57 -5.78
N ALA A 380 20.88 -15.89 -6.92
CA ALA A 380 21.62 -16.27 -8.11
C ALA A 380 22.18 -15.03 -8.81
N ALA A 381 23.33 -15.19 -9.46
CA ALA A 381 23.93 -14.14 -10.26
C ALA A 381 24.46 -14.69 -11.58
N ARG A 382 24.47 -13.84 -12.62
CA ARG A 382 25.11 -14.17 -13.90
C ARG A 382 26.60 -14.46 -13.70
N ASN A 383 27.28 -13.63 -12.91
CA ASN A 383 28.63 -13.91 -12.45
C ASN A 383 28.57 -14.99 -11.37
N ARG A 384 28.88 -16.23 -11.75
CA ARG A 384 28.89 -17.39 -10.85
C ARG A 384 29.94 -17.32 -9.74
N ARG A 385 30.82 -16.31 -9.75
CA ARG A 385 31.73 -16.03 -8.63
C ARG A 385 31.08 -15.21 -7.52
N ALA A 386 29.91 -14.60 -7.72
CA ALA A 386 29.19 -13.93 -6.64
C ALA A 386 28.82 -14.93 -5.54
N PHE A 387 28.92 -14.50 -4.28
CA PHE A 387 28.67 -15.32 -3.10
C PHE A 387 28.37 -14.45 -1.89
N GLY A 388 27.78 -15.06 -0.86
CA GLY A 388 27.45 -14.40 0.39
C GLY A 388 25.99 -14.48 0.77
N ILE A 389 25.70 -13.93 1.94
CA ILE A 389 24.40 -13.97 2.59
C ILE A 389 23.89 -12.54 2.70
N GLU A 390 22.61 -12.33 2.42
CA GLU A 390 21.93 -11.05 2.59
C GLU A 390 20.50 -11.28 3.10
N THR A 391 20.00 -10.33 3.88
CA THR A 391 18.65 -10.39 4.43
C THR A 391 17.93 -9.10 4.08
N TYR A 392 16.72 -9.22 3.56
CA TYR A 392 15.90 -8.12 3.08
C TYR A 392 14.69 -7.88 3.96
N PHE A 393 14.27 -6.62 4.03
CA PHE A 393 12.93 -6.22 4.48
C PHE A 393 12.26 -5.33 3.43
N LEU A 394 10.94 -5.15 3.54
CA LEU A 394 10.16 -4.36 2.59
C LEU A 394 10.49 -2.86 2.68
N ASN A 395 11.12 -2.32 1.64
CA ASN A 395 11.23 -0.87 1.41
C ASN A 395 11.46 -0.56 -0.07
N LEU A 396 11.56 0.72 -0.42
CA LEU A 396 12.16 1.15 -1.67
C LEU A 396 13.62 0.72 -1.70
N ALA A 397 14.05 0.14 -2.82
CA ALA A 397 15.44 -0.25 -2.99
C ALA A 397 16.37 0.96 -3.11
N THR A 398 17.56 0.87 -2.54
CA THR A 398 18.60 1.92 -2.58
C THR A 398 19.73 1.63 -3.55
N ASP A 399 19.75 0.44 -4.15
CA ASP A 399 20.81 -0.01 -5.05
C ASP A 399 20.27 -0.92 -6.15
N ASP A 400 20.99 -0.99 -7.27
CA ASP A 400 20.60 -1.75 -8.46
C ASP A 400 20.60 -3.27 -8.23
N GLU A 401 21.49 -3.80 -7.37
CA GLU A 401 21.51 -5.23 -7.06
C GLU A 401 20.19 -5.63 -6.37
N SER A 402 19.74 -4.85 -5.38
CA SER A 402 18.47 -5.06 -4.69
C SER A 402 17.26 -4.98 -5.64
N ILE A 403 17.29 -4.09 -6.63
CA ILE A 403 16.23 -4.02 -7.66
C ILE A 403 16.21 -5.28 -8.54
N LEU A 404 17.39 -5.79 -8.92
CA LEU A 404 17.50 -7.00 -9.75
C LEU A 404 17.02 -8.25 -9.00
N VAL A 405 17.36 -8.38 -7.71
CA VAL A 405 16.87 -9.47 -6.86
C VAL A 405 15.35 -9.37 -6.73
N ALA A 406 14.82 -8.20 -6.34
CA ALA A 406 13.37 -8.01 -6.22
C ALA A 406 12.61 -8.27 -7.53
N ALA A 407 13.15 -7.84 -8.67
CA ALA A 407 12.55 -8.09 -9.99
C ALA A 407 12.46 -9.60 -10.28
N ARG A 408 13.52 -10.36 -9.97
CA ARG A 408 13.54 -11.82 -10.15
C ARG A 408 12.51 -12.50 -9.26
N GLU A 409 12.53 -12.22 -7.96
CA GLU A 409 11.63 -12.87 -6.99
C GLU A 409 10.17 -12.51 -7.22
N ASN A 410 9.90 -11.29 -7.69
CA ASN A 410 8.57 -10.86 -8.08
C ASN A 410 8.12 -11.39 -9.47
N ALA A 411 8.98 -12.14 -10.17
CA ALA A 411 8.77 -12.58 -11.55
C ALA A 411 8.38 -11.43 -12.50
N THR A 412 9.00 -10.25 -12.33
CA THR A 412 8.65 -9.03 -13.06
C THR A 412 9.88 -8.29 -13.60
N SER A 413 9.67 -7.26 -14.42
CA SER A 413 10.76 -6.45 -14.98
C SER A 413 11.21 -5.36 -14.01
N THR A 414 12.48 -4.94 -14.12
CA THR A 414 13.03 -3.82 -13.33
C THR A 414 12.27 -2.52 -13.55
N LYS A 415 11.77 -2.27 -14.76
CA LYS A 415 10.91 -1.11 -15.08
C LYS A 415 9.60 -1.13 -14.27
N ASN A 416 8.95 -2.29 -14.18
CA ASN A 416 7.74 -2.44 -13.38
C ASN A 416 8.03 -2.27 -11.87
N ILE A 417 9.24 -2.62 -11.42
CA ILE A 417 9.68 -2.37 -10.05
C ILE A 417 9.82 -0.87 -9.77
N SER A 418 10.37 -0.08 -10.69
CA SER A 418 10.42 1.38 -10.54
C SER A 418 9.04 2.04 -10.51
N ASP A 419 8.10 1.56 -11.34
CA ASP A 419 6.69 2.02 -11.28
C ASP A 419 6.05 1.65 -9.93
N LEU A 420 6.33 0.44 -9.43
CA LEU A 420 5.88 -0.05 -8.14
C LEU A 420 6.44 0.79 -6.97
N GLN A 421 7.70 1.25 -7.04
CA GLN A 421 8.29 2.17 -6.06
C GLN A 421 7.47 3.45 -5.88
N THR A 422 6.83 3.94 -6.94
CA THR A 422 5.94 5.11 -6.89
C THR A 422 4.61 4.81 -6.17
N ILE A 423 4.17 3.56 -6.18
CA ILE A 423 2.93 3.06 -5.54
C ILE A 423 3.19 2.65 -4.08
N LEU A 424 4.44 2.28 -3.75
CA LEU A 424 4.81 1.67 -2.49
C LEU A 424 4.70 2.59 -1.27
N SER A 425 4.87 3.90 -1.42
CA SER A 425 4.82 4.83 -0.28
C SER A 425 3.49 4.76 0.49
N ASP A 426 2.36 4.56 -0.22
CA ASP A 426 1.07 4.35 0.43
C ASP A 426 0.96 2.92 0.96
N LEU A 427 1.45 1.91 0.22
CA LEU A 427 1.42 0.49 0.61
C LEU A 427 2.15 0.21 1.92
N MET A 428 3.24 0.92 2.17
CA MET A 428 4.17 0.69 3.25
C MET A 428 3.82 1.37 4.58
N GLN A 429 2.82 2.25 4.65
CA GLN A 429 2.49 2.99 5.88
C GLN A 429 2.14 2.08 7.09
N ASN A 430 1.66 0.85 6.82
CA ASN A 430 1.32 -0.13 7.86
C ASN A 430 2.33 -1.28 7.94
N ALA A 431 3.39 -1.27 7.13
CA ALA A 431 4.43 -2.28 7.21
C ALA A 431 5.24 -2.06 8.49
N LYS A 432 5.53 -3.14 9.21
CA LYS A 432 6.37 -3.15 10.42
C LYS A 432 7.85 -2.98 10.06
N ILE A 433 8.19 -1.91 9.33
CA ILE A 433 9.48 -1.73 8.66
C ILE A 433 10.63 -1.70 9.67
N ASN A 434 10.48 -0.94 10.76
CA ASN A 434 11.52 -0.81 11.77
C ASN A 434 11.78 -2.13 12.49
N GLU A 435 10.72 -2.85 12.85
CA GLU A 435 10.79 -4.15 13.48
C GLU A 435 11.37 -5.21 12.54
N SER A 436 11.01 -5.15 11.24
CA SER A 436 11.54 -6.04 10.19
C SER A 436 13.02 -5.79 9.94
N SER A 437 13.44 -4.52 9.92
CA SER A 437 14.85 -4.13 9.79
C SER A 437 15.68 -4.63 10.98
N ARG A 438 15.19 -4.47 12.21
CA ARG A 438 15.83 -5.03 13.41
C ARG A 438 15.93 -6.56 13.36
N LEU A 439 14.83 -7.24 12.99
CA LEU A 439 14.81 -8.70 12.84
C LEU A 439 15.85 -9.16 11.80
N ALA A 440 15.89 -8.49 10.65
CA ALA A 440 16.84 -8.77 9.59
C ALA A 440 18.29 -8.62 10.08
N ASP A 441 18.59 -7.57 10.84
CA ASP A 441 19.94 -7.33 11.38
C ASP A 441 20.40 -8.42 12.35
N TYR A 442 19.55 -8.83 13.30
CA TYR A 442 19.89 -9.91 14.21
C TYR A 442 20.10 -11.25 13.49
N VAL A 443 19.24 -11.56 12.50
CA VAL A 443 19.35 -12.78 11.70
C VAL A 443 20.59 -12.78 10.82
N GLN A 444 20.84 -11.70 10.08
CA GLN A 444 22.01 -11.52 9.22
C GLN A 444 23.32 -11.64 10.02
N THR A 445 23.39 -10.97 11.17
CA THR A 445 24.56 -10.99 12.05
C THR A 445 24.82 -12.38 12.61
N ALA A 446 23.77 -13.09 13.05
CA ALA A 446 23.91 -14.45 13.58
C ALA A 446 24.34 -15.45 12.50
N LEU A 447 23.74 -15.40 11.30
CA LEU A 447 24.12 -16.18 10.12
C LEU A 447 25.62 -16.06 9.82
N CYS A 448 26.09 -14.82 9.64
CA CYS A 448 27.48 -14.59 9.27
C CYS A 448 28.46 -14.97 10.39
N SER A 449 28.12 -14.67 11.64
CA SER A 449 28.99 -14.95 12.79
C SER A 449 29.13 -16.44 13.06
N LEU A 450 28.01 -17.19 13.08
CA LEU A 450 28.04 -18.61 13.41
C LEU A 450 28.69 -19.43 12.30
N LEU A 451 28.39 -19.14 11.04
CA LEU A 451 29.00 -19.88 9.92
C LEU A 451 30.51 -19.63 9.83
N LYS A 452 30.99 -18.41 10.12
CA LYS A 452 32.43 -18.13 10.23
C LYS A 452 33.06 -18.89 11.40
N LYS A 453 32.40 -18.93 12.56
CA LYS A 453 32.87 -19.66 13.74
C LYS A 453 32.98 -21.17 13.51
N ASN A 454 32.13 -21.73 12.64
CA ASN A 454 32.15 -23.14 12.26
C ASN A 454 33.05 -23.43 11.05
N ASP A 455 34.10 -22.62 10.86
CA ASP A 455 35.16 -22.78 9.85
C ASP A 455 34.69 -22.84 8.38
N TYR A 456 33.49 -22.32 8.08
CA TYR A 456 33.11 -22.12 6.69
C TYR A 456 33.90 -20.93 6.13
N GLY A 457 35.00 -21.21 5.42
CA GLY A 457 35.79 -20.17 4.76
C GLY A 457 35.00 -19.44 3.66
N GLY A 458 35.21 -18.14 3.49
CA GLY A 458 34.54 -17.33 2.46
C GLY A 458 33.04 -17.12 2.71
N ILE A 459 32.64 -16.88 3.97
CA ILE A 459 31.32 -16.34 4.30
C ILE A 459 31.38 -14.82 4.11
N ASN A 460 30.70 -14.33 3.08
CA ASN A 460 30.61 -12.91 2.76
C ASN A 460 29.29 -12.33 3.32
N ASN A 461 29.41 -11.33 4.21
CA ASN A 461 28.24 -10.63 4.75
C ASN A 461 27.86 -9.50 3.78
N LYS A 462 26.84 -9.70 2.96
CA LYS A 462 26.31 -8.66 2.06
C LYS A 462 25.32 -7.71 2.75
N GLY A 463 25.13 -7.88 4.06
CA GLY A 463 24.38 -6.97 4.92
C GLY A 463 22.88 -7.15 4.90
N VAL A 464 22.21 -6.28 5.65
CA VAL A 464 20.77 -6.09 5.58
C VAL A 464 20.47 -5.10 4.46
N LYS A 465 19.49 -5.44 3.63
CA LYS A 465 19.08 -4.66 2.47
C LYS A 465 17.59 -4.41 2.48
N GLN A 466 17.15 -3.55 1.59
CA GLN A 466 15.76 -3.18 1.49
C GLN A 466 15.33 -3.20 0.03
N ALA A 467 14.19 -3.82 -0.26
CA ALA A 467 13.70 -3.91 -1.63
C ALA A 467 12.18 -4.19 -1.69
N PRO A 468 11.54 -3.90 -2.84
CA PRO A 468 10.10 -3.97 -3.00
C PRO A 468 9.59 -5.40 -3.30
N PHE A 469 9.81 -6.35 -2.40
CA PHE A 469 9.37 -7.73 -2.57
C PHE A 469 7.86 -7.89 -2.39
N TYR A 470 7.17 -8.45 -3.39
CA TYR A 470 5.75 -8.78 -3.34
C TYR A 470 5.42 -9.79 -2.25
N VAL A 471 6.33 -10.74 -1.97
CA VAL A 471 6.15 -11.73 -0.89
C VAL A 471 6.20 -11.11 0.51
N LEU A 472 6.66 -9.85 0.67
CA LEU A 472 6.60 -9.12 1.94
C LEU A 472 5.43 -8.12 1.97
N LEU A 473 4.76 -7.92 0.84
CA LEU A 473 3.72 -6.92 0.69
C LEU A 473 2.43 -7.33 1.42
N GLY A 474 1.94 -6.43 2.26
CA GLY A 474 0.72 -6.64 3.05
C GLY A 474 0.88 -7.59 4.24
N ALA A 475 2.11 -7.97 4.61
CA ALA A 475 2.38 -8.64 5.88
C ALA A 475 2.04 -7.69 7.05
N GLN A 476 1.31 -8.20 8.05
CA GLN A 476 0.88 -7.42 9.22
C GLN A 476 1.85 -7.51 10.41
N MET A 477 2.85 -8.36 10.29
CA MET A 477 3.90 -8.62 11.26
C MET A 477 5.28 -8.26 10.70
N PRO A 478 6.32 -8.16 11.53
CA PRO A 478 7.69 -8.04 11.05
C PRO A 478 8.02 -9.19 10.08
N ALA A 479 8.51 -8.83 8.90
CA ALA A 479 8.65 -9.74 7.77
C ALA A 479 9.99 -9.55 7.07
N ILE A 480 10.73 -10.65 6.89
CA ILE A 480 12.04 -10.65 6.24
C ILE A 480 12.12 -11.71 5.13
N LEU A 481 12.98 -11.47 4.15
CA LEU A 481 13.39 -12.44 3.14
C LEU A 481 14.89 -12.70 3.31
N ILE A 482 15.28 -13.96 3.48
CA ILE A 482 16.68 -14.36 3.67
C ILE A 482 17.18 -14.99 2.37
N GLU A 483 18.18 -14.36 1.76
CA GLU A 483 18.97 -14.97 0.70
C GLU A 483 20.14 -15.72 1.33
N THR A 484 19.93 -17.01 1.55
CA THR A 484 20.81 -17.83 2.41
C THR A 484 22.20 -18.06 1.84
N SER A 485 22.37 -18.00 0.52
CA SER A 485 23.61 -18.12 -0.26
C SER A 485 23.31 -17.98 -1.76
N PHE A 486 24.32 -17.88 -2.62
CA PHE A 486 24.17 -17.88 -4.08
C PHE A 486 24.18 -19.30 -4.65
N ILE A 487 23.01 -19.86 -4.99
CA ILE A 487 22.90 -21.21 -5.56
C ILE A 487 23.62 -21.37 -6.91
N SER A 488 23.81 -20.26 -7.64
CA SER A 488 24.59 -20.22 -8.89
C SER A 488 26.10 -20.38 -8.68
N ASN A 489 26.59 -20.20 -7.45
CA ASN A 489 28.00 -20.31 -7.11
C ASN A 489 28.40 -21.77 -6.86
N PRO A 490 29.51 -22.29 -7.43
CA PRO A 490 29.88 -23.70 -7.27
C PRO A 490 30.08 -24.15 -5.82
N LYS A 491 30.71 -23.29 -4.99
CA LYS A 491 31.03 -23.61 -3.60
C LYS A 491 29.79 -23.53 -2.73
N GLU A 492 28.98 -22.48 -2.92
CA GLU A 492 27.75 -22.32 -2.14
C GLU A 492 26.67 -23.32 -2.55
N CYS A 493 26.55 -23.67 -3.84
CA CYS A 493 25.65 -24.73 -4.28
C CYS A 493 25.96 -26.08 -3.60
N LYS A 494 27.25 -26.45 -3.46
CA LYS A 494 27.66 -27.66 -2.74
C LYS A 494 27.32 -27.60 -1.25
N ARG A 495 27.44 -26.42 -0.63
CA ARG A 495 27.04 -26.19 0.77
C ARG A 495 25.54 -26.30 0.94
N LEU A 496 24.77 -25.66 0.06
CA LEU A 496 23.31 -25.61 0.12
C LEU A 496 22.65 -26.98 0.02
N ILE A 497 23.29 -27.99 -0.58
CA ILE A 497 22.78 -29.38 -0.60
C ILE A 497 23.32 -30.25 0.54
N ASN A 498 24.26 -29.75 1.34
CA ASN A 498 24.85 -30.48 2.46
C ASN A 498 24.00 -30.31 3.73
N ALA A 499 23.55 -31.42 4.31
CA ALA A 499 22.67 -31.41 5.48
C ALA A 499 23.28 -30.70 6.70
N LYS A 500 24.58 -30.90 6.99
CA LYS A 500 25.27 -30.24 8.10
C LYS A 500 25.33 -28.73 7.90
N TYR A 501 25.53 -28.25 6.66
CA TYR A 501 25.49 -26.82 6.37
C TYR A 501 24.08 -26.24 6.57
N GLN A 502 23.04 -26.94 6.08
CA GLN A 502 21.65 -26.52 6.28
C GLN A 502 21.28 -26.45 7.77
N GLU A 503 21.71 -27.42 8.58
CA GLU A 503 21.50 -27.43 10.02
C GLU A 503 22.16 -26.22 10.70
N GLN A 504 23.43 -25.93 10.38
CA GLN A 504 24.15 -24.78 10.93
C GLN A 504 23.58 -23.44 10.47
N LEU A 505 23.03 -23.37 9.26
CA LEU A 505 22.31 -22.22 8.74
C LEU A 505 21.03 -22.00 9.54
N CYS A 506 20.24 -23.05 9.79
CA CYS A 506 19.02 -22.97 10.59
C CYS A 506 19.30 -22.58 12.04
N GLU A 507 20.34 -23.16 12.64
CA GLU A 507 20.84 -22.80 13.97
C GLU A 507 21.16 -21.31 14.07
N ALA A 508 21.84 -20.75 13.06
CA ALA A 508 22.16 -19.34 13.04
C ALA A 508 20.92 -18.44 12.95
N ILE A 509 19.92 -18.83 12.14
CA ILE A 509 18.66 -18.11 12.03
C ILE A 509 17.91 -18.14 13.37
N VAL A 510 17.81 -19.31 14.03
CA VAL A 510 17.18 -19.44 15.36
C VAL A 510 17.86 -18.54 16.38
N ASN A 511 19.20 -18.51 16.39
CA ASN A 511 19.96 -17.64 17.28
C ASN A 511 19.68 -16.14 17.02
N GLY A 512 19.55 -15.74 15.76
CA GLY A 512 19.14 -14.39 15.38
C GLY A 512 17.74 -14.03 15.87
N ILE A 513 16.76 -14.90 15.64
CA ILE A 513 15.37 -14.71 16.11
C ILE A 513 15.33 -14.64 17.65
N LYS A 514 16.04 -15.55 18.34
CA LYS A 514 16.14 -15.57 19.80
C LYS A 514 16.66 -14.25 20.36
N LYS A 515 17.70 -13.70 19.72
CA LYS A 515 18.27 -12.40 20.10
C LYS A 515 17.28 -11.25 19.85
N TYR A 516 16.61 -11.24 18.70
CA TYR A 516 15.56 -10.28 18.40
C TYR A 516 14.43 -10.30 19.45
N ILE A 517 13.93 -11.49 19.80
CA ILE A 517 12.88 -11.67 20.81
C ILE A 517 13.34 -11.13 22.17
N LYS A 518 14.56 -11.47 22.60
CA LYS A 518 15.12 -11.01 23.87
C LYS A 518 15.19 -9.48 23.96
N GLU A 519 15.66 -8.83 22.90
CA GLU A 519 15.90 -7.37 22.85
C GLU A 519 14.62 -6.57 22.58
N THR A 520 13.54 -7.23 22.14
CA THR A 520 12.24 -6.59 21.86
C THR A 520 11.22 -6.86 22.98
N ASN A 521 11.58 -7.69 23.95
CA ASN A 521 10.75 -8.01 25.11
C ASN A 521 10.61 -6.79 26.05
N PRO A 522 9.39 -6.35 26.42
CA PRO A 522 9.16 -5.24 27.37
C PRO A 522 9.87 -5.40 28.72
N THR A 523 10.20 -6.62 29.15
CA THR A 523 10.96 -6.84 30.39
C THR A 523 12.44 -6.44 30.31
N ALA A 524 13.01 -6.27 29.11
CA ALA A 524 14.36 -5.72 28.93
C ALA A 524 14.46 -4.25 29.38
N PHE A 525 13.36 -3.49 29.27
CA PHE A 525 13.27 -2.11 29.78
C PHE A 525 13.30 -2.06 31.32
N LEU A 526 12.69 -3.04 32.00
CA LEU A 526 12.63 -3.08 33.47
C LEU A 526 13.96 -3.49 34.12
N ASN A 527 14.76 -4.33 33.45
CA ASN A 527 16.07 -4.73 33.98
C ASN A 527 17.13 -3.62 33.86
N ASN A 528 17.05 -2.77 32.82
CA ASN A 528 17.95 -1.62 32.67
C ASN A 528 17.68 -0.48 33.67
N LEU A 529 16.45 -0.38 34.21
CA LEU A 529 16.12 0.57 35.27
C LEU A 529 16.62 0.10 36.65
N LYS A 530 16.68 -1.23 36.89
CA LYS A 530 17.18 -1.80 38.15
C LYS A 530 18.71 -1.80 38.27
N GLN A 531 19.45 -1.65 37.17
CA GLN A 531 20.92 -1.53 37.22
C GLN A 531 21.41 -0.08 37.34
N LYS A 532 20.50 0.90 37.33
CA LYS A 532 20.80 2.33 37.52
C LYS A 532 20.12 2.93 38.77
N GLY A 533 19.54 2.08 39.62
CA GLY A 533 18.89 2.45 40.88
C GLY A 533 19.75 2.11 42.08
#